data_AF-A0A2W6D403-F1
#
_entry.id   AF-A0A2W6D403-F1
#
_cell.length_a   1.000
_cell.length_b   1.000
_cell.length_c   1.000
_cell.angle_alpha   90.00
_cell.angle_beta   90.00
_cell.angle_gamma   90.00
#
_symmetry.space_group_name_H-M   'P 1'
#
loop_
_entity.id
_entity.type
_entity.pdbx_description
1 polymer ?
#
loop_
_entity_poly.entity_id
_entity_poly.type
_entity_poly.pdbx_seq_one_letter_code
_entity_poly.pdbx_strand_id
1 'polypeptide(L)'
;MFLMPAAASKSDGGWELPSGWAKGAKHLRHVLESWTIPAAVTTAVVVSAVLFIRWWLESRALSDRVTFELVPSDSFDPSSDAVSAFGKQLARLRPAVSLVPRRGLPLRVSVTAGADGVLHHRVTVPARAVSVLRSACPAGVELREPGADVEPTMAAWRAKRGLTPRPAASAGMHDPGDVADGTVTESDVNESDVDDGGVGDGVATGRGEVPRPSRRRWPLSRRAAAAAEGEPDPGPGSGVEAGEVEAPALHTVRAELVLSGHSSLPLTNPGLDPDPLTAFASAAAAIADGSGGQIEVHVDLLPITAAKARAMRHGRAPFGGRGPGSARSADAGGWSRRLGDPAWWGSWIEPARATEQARRGAWGKGSGGGGRATSRAAGMQGALEDRNRAKAVAAKQSSRDQKWLVQVLLRAHSEHPDVAKMQLRSLLAAFDQWSGDNYWVTAGVNLGPLQLSSADRCWRRRGFDRRVERGTFRPSRPGWVTTSEIGALLTPPTARCGASNVLRSIGAIPPAPRNLPVYTGIGDR
;
A
#
# COMPACT_ATOMS: atom_id res chain seq x y z
N MET A 1 36.06 18.73 42.37
CA MET A 1 37.36 19.32 42.72
C MET A 1 37.57 20.56 41.85
N PHE A 2 36.94 21.67 42.23
CA PHE A 2 37.26 23.03 41.81
C PHE A 2 36.93 23.89 43.03
N LEU A 3 37.96 24.51 43.59
CA LEU A 3 37.95 25.26 44.84
C LEU A 3 37.06 26.50 44.71
N MET A 4 36.08 26.65 45.61
CA MET A 4 35.48 27.94 45.94
C MET A 4 36.41 28.69 46.89
N PRO A 5 36.72 29.98 46.66
CA PRO A 5 37.34 30.80 47.67
C PRO A 5 36.28 31.36 48.62
N ALA A 6 36.64 31.28 49.90
CA ALA A 6 35.86 31.71 51.05
C ALA A 6 35.86 33.24 51.23
N ALA A 7 34.72 33.71 51.74
CA ALA A 7 34.46 34.90 52.55
C ALA A 7 35.60 35.94 52.70
N ALA A 8 35.43 37.07 52.02
CA ALA A 8 36.15 38.31 52.30
C ALA A 8 35.23 39.31 53.02
N SER A 9 35.61 39.60 54.26
CA SER A 9 35.45 40.82 55.06
C SER A 9 34.53 41.93 54.53
N LYS A 10 33.48 42.22 55.31
CA LYS A 10 32.61 43.40 55.21
C LYS A 10 33.40 44.63 55.65
N SER A 11 33.90 45.41 54.69
CA SER A 11 34.37 46.78 54.93
C SER A 11 33.28 47.73 54.44
N ASP A 12 32.85 48.65 55.32
CA ASP A 12 31.86 49.69 55.06
C ASP A 12 32.45 50.82 54.17
N GLY A 13 33.16 50.44 53.11
CA GLY A 13 33.53 51.35 52.02
C GLY A 13 32.41 51.34 51.00
N GLY A 14 31.60 52.39 50.95
CA GLY A 14 30.60 52.59 49.91
C GLY A 14 31.24 52.59 48.53
N TRP A 15 31.12 51.47 47.81
CA TRP A 15 31.42 51.36 46.40
C TRP A 15 30.31 52.13 45.66
N GLU A 16 30.41 53.46 45.61
CA GLU A 16 29.62 54.24 44.67
C GLU A 16 30.04 53.79 43.27
N LEU A 17 29.25 52.87 42.70
CA LEU A 17 29.38 52.46 41.31
C LEU A 17 29.35 53.76 40.47
N PRO A 18 30.39 54.04 39.68
CA PRO A 18 30.45 55.28 38.92
C PRO A 18 29.17 55.45 38.11
N SER A 19 28.44 56.54 38.35
CA SER A 19 27.09 56.83 37.82
C SER A 19 26.98 56.79 36.29
N GLY A 20 28.11 56.72 35.58
CA GLY A 20 28.20 56.41 34.15
C GLY A 20 27.75 54.99 33.76
N TRP A 21 27.87 53.99 34.65
CA TRP A 21 27.50 52.61 34.36
C TRP A 21 25.98 52.41 34.22
N ALA A 22 25.18 53.16 34.97
CA ALA A 22 23.72 53.10 34.88
C ALA A 22 23.19 53.65 33.54
N LYS A 23 23.87 54.64 32.95
CA LYS A 23 23.55 55.17 31.60
C LYS A 23 24.00 54.20 30.50
N GLY A 24 25.16 53.54 30.66
CA GLY A 24 25.63 52.50 29.75
C GLY A 24 24.70 51.28 29.70
N ALA A 25 24.17 50.85 30.84
CA ALA A 25 23.26 49.71 30.92
C ALA A 25 21.91 49.94 30.19
N LYS A 26 21.38 51.17 30.20
CA LYS A 26 20.15 51.52 29.46
C LYS A 26 20.37 51.54 27.95
N HIS A 27 21.50 52.08 27.49
CA HIS A 27 21.85 52.04 26.06
C HIS A 27 22.12 50.62 25.57
N LEU A 28 22.82 49.79 26.35
CA LEU A 28 23.09 48.40 25.97
C LEU A 28 21.79 47.58 25.87
N ARG A 29 20.83 47.81 26.75
CA ARG A 29 19.51 47.16 26.69
C ARG A 29 18.71 47.58 25.46
N HIS A 30 18.68 48.86 25.10
CA HIS A 30 18.00 49.32 23.88
C HIS A 30 18.65 48.78 22.61
N VAL A 31 19.97 48.67 22.56
CA VAL A 31 20.68 48.04 21.44
C VAL A 31 20.35 46.55 21.40
N LEU A 32 20.42 45.82 22.52
CA LEU A 32 20.07 44.40 22.52
C LEU A 32 18.61 44.16 22.12
N GLU A 33 17.66 44.96 22.62
CA GLU A 33 16.24 44.88 22.25
C GLU A 33 16.01 45.21 20.75
N SER A 34 16.75 46.16 20.16
CA SER A 34 16.59 46.53 18.74
C SER A 34 17.04 45.45 17.75
N TRP A 35 17.96 44.55 18.13
CA TRP A 35 18.47 43.50 17.24
C TRP A 35 17.71 42.17 17.34
N THR A 36 16.93 41.93 18.41
CA THR A 36 16.19 40.67 18.58
C THR A 36 15.07 40.48 17.56
N ILE A 37 14.30 41.53 17.29
CA ILE A 37 13.18 41.51 16.32
C ILE A 37 13.67 41.19 14.90
N PRO A 38 14.66 41.91 14.32
CA PRO A 38 15.11 41.61 12.96
C PRO A 38 15.78 40.23 12.86
N ALA A 39 16.49 39.78 13.90
CA ALA A 39 17.05 38.43 13.93
C ALA A 39 15.96 37.34 13.96
N ALA A 40 14.90 37.53 14.73
CA ALA A 40 13.77 36.61 14.80
C ALA A 40 13.01 36.56 13.46
N VAL A 41 12.74 37.71 12.85
CA VAL A 41 12.09 37.81 11.53
C VAL A 41 12.95 37.13 10.46
N THR A 42 14.25 37.42 10.41
CA THR A 42 15.18 36.80 9.45
C THR A 42 15.19 35.28 9.62
N THR A 43 15.26 34.79 10.86
CA THR A 43 15.20 33.36 11.17
C THR A 43 13.88 32.74 10.69
N ALA A 44 12.74 33.38 10.97
CA ALA A 44 11.43 32.91 10.55
C ALA A 44 11.30 32.85 9.01
N VAL A 45 11.83 33.84 8.30
CA VAL A 45 11.86 33.87 6.83
C VAL A 45 12.72 32.75 6.27
N VAL A 46 13.93 32.55 6.79
CA VAL A 46 14.83 31.47 6.34
C VAL A 46 14.21 30.10 6.59
N VAL A 47 13.65 29.87 7.79
CA VAL A 47 12.96 28.61 8.10
C VAL A 47 11.77 28.39 7.16
N SER A 48 10.96 29.42 6.92
CA SER A 48 9.80 29.35 6.01
C SER A 48 10.22 29.05 4.58
N ALA A 49 11.27 29.70 4.08
CA ALA A 49 11.83 29.46 2.75
C ALA A 49 12.35 28.03 2.62
N VAL A 50 13.08 27.51 3.61
CA VAL A 50 13.56 26.13 3.61
C VAL A 50 12.40 25.12 3.63
N LEU A 51 11.38 25.36 4.45
CA LEU A 51 10.18 24.51 4.49
C LEU A 51 9.41 24.54 3.18
N PHE A 52 9.27 25.72 2.57
CA PHE A 52 8.64 25.90 1.26
C PHE A 52 9.40 25.17 0.16
N ILE A 53 10.72 25.35 0.06
CA ILE A 53 11.56 24.66 -0.92
C ILE A 53 11.44 23.14 -0.75
N ARG A 54 11.49 22.64 0.50
CA ARG A 54 11.32 21.20 0.77
C ARG A 54 9.94 20.69 0.34
N TRP A 55 8.88 21.43 0.66
CA TRP A 55 7.52 21.09 0.27
C TRP A 55 7.33 21.13 -1.26
N TRP A 56 7.93 22.11 -1.94
CA TRP A 56 7.90 22.24 -3.40
C TRP A 56 8.65 21.08 -4.07
N LEU A 57 9.85 20.74 -3.59
CA LEU A 57 10.63 19.60 -4.09
C LEU A 57 9.89 18.26 -3.85
N GLU A 58 9.27 18.07 -2.68
CA GLU A 58 8.43 16.90 -2.40
C GLU A 58 7.24 16.85 -3.39
N SER A 59 6.52 17.95 -3.57
CA SER A 59 5.36 18.02 -4.45
C SER A 59 5.72 17.78 -5.91
N ARG A 60 6.83 18.35 -6.40
CA ARG A 60 7.31 18.15 -7.77
C ARG A 60 7.75 16.70 -8.00
N ALA A 61 8.47 16.10 -7.06
CA ALA A 61 8.91 14.70 -7.16
C ALA A 61 7.73 13.70 -7.15
N LEU A 62 6.63 14.04 -6.50
CA LEU A 62 5.42 13.22 -6.49
C LEU A 62 4.57 13.42 -7.75
N SER A 63 4.57 14.63 -8.32
CA SER A 63 3.80 14.96 -9.52
C SER A 63 4.39 14.34 -10.80
N ASP A 64 5.69 14.05 -10.80
CA ASP A 64 6.42 13.43 -11.93
C ASP A 64 6.42 11.90 -11.87
N ARG A 65 5.43 11.30 -11.21
CA ARG A 65 5.34 9.83 -11.08
C ARG A 65 4.51 9.25 -12.21
N VAL A 66 4.97 8.10 -12.69
CA VAL A 66 4.30 7.30 -13.71
C VAL A 66 3.95 5.95 -13.10
N THR A 67 2.73 5.52 -13.34
CA THR A 67 2.23 4.21 -12.91
C THR A 67 2.21 3.28 -14.11
N PHE A 68 2.63 2.04 -13.91
CA PHE A 68 2.52 0.95 -14.87
C PHE A 68 1.73 -0.19 -14.25
N GLU A 69 1.00 -0.90 -15.07
CA GLU A 69 0.36 -2.15 -14.75
C GLU A 69 1.30 -3.31 -15.09
N LEU A 70 1.51 -4.21 -14.13
CA LEU A 70 2.30 -5.42 -14.31
C LEU A 70 1.37 -6.53 -14.78
N VAL A 71 1.48 -6.90 -16.05
CA VAL A 71 0.65 -7.94 -16.66
C VAL A 71 1.49 -9.21 -16.83
N PRO A 72 1.36 -10.20 -15.93
CA PRO A 72 2.09 -11.45 -16.03
C PRO A 72 1.57 -12.31 -17.20
N SER A 73 2.45 -13.10 -17.80
CA SER A 73 2.05 -14.19 -18.69
C SER A 73 1.40 -15.34 -17.91
N ASP A 74 0.71 -16.23 -18.61
CA ASP A 74 0.12 -17.43 -18.02
C ASP A 74 1.17 -18.38 -17.41
N SER A 75 2.42 -18.31 -17.90
CA SER A 75 3.56 -19.13 -17.48
C SER A 75 4.51 -18.44 -16.49
N PHE A 76 4.17 -17.25 -16.01
CA PHE A 76 5.05 -16.47 -15.15
C PHE A 76 5.22 -17.13 -13.77
N ASP A 77 6.38 -17.73 -13.51
CA ASP A 77 6.72 -18.36 -12.21
C ASP A 77 8.17 -18.02 -11.81
N PRO A 78 8.41 -16.85 -11.19
CA PRO A 78 9.76 -16.41 -10.86
C PRO A 78 10.34 -17.22 -9.71
N SER A 79 11.63 -17.56 -9.77
CA SER A 79 12.32 -18.15 -8.61
C SER A 79 12.53 -17.12 -7.49
N SER A 80 12.70 -17.57 -6.24
CA SER A 80 13.00 -16.69 -5.11
C SER A 80 14.24 -15.81 -5.35
N ASP A 81 15.23 -16.34 -6.08
CA ASP A 81 16.45 -15.61 -6.44
C ASP A 81 16.17 -14.51 -7.48
N ALA A 82 15.30 -14.79 -8.45
CA ALA A 82 14.83 -13.79 -9.41
C ALA A 82 14.09 -12.65 -8.69
N VAL A 83 13.29 -12.96 -7.67
CA VAL A 83 12.63 -11.95 -6.82
C VAL A 83 13.64 -11.12 -6.03
N SER A 84 14.66 -11.73 -5.44
CA SER A 84 15.74 -11.00 -4.74
C SER A 84 16.52 -10.10 -5.72
N ALA A 85 16.84 -10.60 -6.91
CA ALA A 85 17.52 -9.84 -7.97
C ALA A 85 16.66 -8.65 -8.43
N PHE A 86 15.37 -8.86 -8.64
CA PHE A 86 14.41 -7.81 -9.00
C PHE A 86 14.38 -6.72 -7.93
N GLY A 87 14.27 -7.08 -6.65
CA GLY A 87 14.33 -6.08 -5.58
C GLY A 87 15.65 -5.30 -5.54
N LYS A 88 16.80 -5.94 -5.83
CA LYS A 88 18.08 -5.22 -5.94
C LYS A 88 18.08 -4.23 -7.11
N GLN A 89 17.46 -4.57 -8.24
CA GLN A 89 17.32 -3.67 -9.38
C GLN A 89 16.37 -2.51 -9.07
N LEU A 90 15.23 -2.77 -8.43
CA LEU A 90 14.30 -1.74 -7.96
C LEU A 90 14.97 -0.74 -6.99
N ALA A 91 15.93 -1.19 -6.18
CA ALA A 91 16.67 -0.30 -5.28
C ALA A 91 17.46 0.79 -6.03
N ARG A 92 17.83 0.54 -7.28
CA ARG A 92 18.57 1.46 -8.16
C ARG A 92 17.70 2.57 -8.72
N LEU A 93 16.37 2.48 -8.60
CA LEU A 93 15.44 3.55 -8.98
C LEU A 93 15.65 4.84 -8.15
N ARG A 94 16.30 4.71 -6.98
CA ARG A 94 16.62 5.84 -6.13
C ARG A 94 17.95 6.49 -6.58
N PRO A 95 17.97 7.81 -6.85
CA PRO A 95 19.22 8.52 -7.11
C PRO A 95 20.15 8.48 -5.89
N ALA A 96 21.45 8.29 -6.14
CA ALA A 96 22.48 8.18 -5.10
C ALA A 96 22.59 9.47 -4.26
N VAL A 97 22.42 10.63 -4.89
CA VAL A 97 22.40 11.95 -4.27
C VAL A 97 21.09 12.63 -4.64
N SER A 98 20.35 13.13 -3.65
CA SER A 98 19.05 13.75 -3.91
C SER A 98 18.78 14.86 -2.90
N LEU A 99 18.59 16.07 -3.42
CA LEU A 99 18.02 17.19 -2.66
C LEU A 99 16.53 16.99 -2.37
N VAL A 100 15.86 16.07 -3.08
CA VAL A 100 14.46 15.72 -2.82
C VAL A 100 14.34 15.05 -1.44
N PRO A 101 13.39 15.50 -0.60
CA PRO A 101 13.11 14.86 0.68
C PRO A 101 12.81 13.36 0.50
N ARG A 102 13.29 12.54 1.44
CA ARG A 102 13.08 11.07 1.44
C ARG A 102 11.62 10.64 1.27
N ARG A 103 10.69 11.52 1.65
CA ARG A 103 9.23 11.32 1.62
C ARG A 103 8.65 11.26 0.21
N GLY A 104 9.30 11.89 -0.77
CA GLY A 104 8.88 11.89 -2.18
C GLY A 104 9.54 10.82 -3.05
N LEU A 105 10.37 9.96 -2.47
CA LEU A 105 11.20 8.99 -3.18
C LEU A 105 10.78 7.51 -3.11
N PRO A 106 9.71 7.06 -2.41
CA PRO A 106 9.42 5.63 -2.38
C PRO A 106 9.03 5.12 -3.77
N LEU A 107 9.40 3.87 -4.07
CA LEU A 107 8.66 3.07 -5.05
C LEU A 107 7.32 2.70 -4.43
N ARG A 108 6.23 2.70 -5.20
CA ARG A 108 4.96 2.16 -4.74
C ARG A 108 4.60 0.94 -5.55
N VAL A 109 4.26 -0.15 -4.87
CA VAL A 109 3.55 -1.28 -5.47
C VAL A 109 2.12 -1.22 -4.94
N SER A 110 1.13 -1.35 -5.82
CA SER A 110 -0.27 -1.32 -5.44
C SER A 110 -1.03 -2.49 -6.02
N VAL A 111 -1.88 -3.09 -5.20
CA VAL A 111 -2.84 -4.11 -5.61
C VAL A 111 -4.23 -3.50 -5.43
N THR A 112 -4.96 -3.33 -6.53
CA THR A 112 -6.25 -2.64 -6.53
C THR A 112 -7.28 -3.46 -7.29
N ALA A 113 -8.52 -3.45 -6.83
CA ALA A 113 -9.65 -3.99 -7.60
C ALA A 113 -10.83 -3.04 -7.52
N GLY A 114 -11.46 -2.79 -8.67
CA GLY A 114 -12.63 -1.93 -8.80
C GLY A 114 -13.94 -2.71 -8.65
N ALA A 115 -15.03 -2.11 -9.11
CA ALA A 115 -16.34 -2.73 -9.13
C ALA A 115 -16.43 -3.95 -10.07
N ASP A 116 -15.47 -4.10 -10.98
CA ASP A 116 -15.32 -5.24 -11.86
C ASP A 116 -14.68 -6.47 -11.17
N GLY A 117 -14.18 -6.30 -9.95
CA GLY A 117 -13.52 -7.32 -9.16
C GLY A 117 -12.22 -7.84 -9.76
N VAL A 118 -11.66 -7.17 -10.76
CA VAL A 118 -10.38 -7.58 -11.37
C VAL A 118 -9.21 -7.01 -10.59
N LEU A 119 -8.26 -7.90 -10.29
CA LEU A 119 -7.08 -7.58 -9.52
C LEU A 119 -6.01 -6.97 -10.43
N HIS A 120 -5.81 -5.66 -10.29
CA HIS A 120 -4.73 -4.94 -10.95
C HIS A 120 -3.51 -4.87 -10.03
N HIS A 121 -2.38 -5.35 -10.53
CA HIS A 121 -1.08 -5.17 -9.88
C HIS A 121 -0.31 -4.06 -10.59
N ARG A 122 0.02 -2.99 -9.86
CA ARG A 122 0.60 -1.77 -10.43
C ARG A 122 1.84 -1.35 -9.69
N VAL A 123 2.75 -0.73 -10.41
CA VAL A 123 4.00 -0.16 -9.89
C VAL A 123 4.07 1.32 -10.26
N THR A 124 4.30 2.19 -9.28
CA THR A 124 4.45 3.62 -9.48
C THR A 124 5.87 4.07 -9.15
N VAL A 125 6.53 4.64 -10.15
CA VAL A 125 7.93 5.07 -10.10
C VAL A 125 8.06 6.55 -10.50
N PRO A 126 9.14 7.24 -10.12
CA PRO A 126 9.49 8.53 -10.74
C PRO A 126 9.71 8.37 -12.25
N ALA A 127 9.28 9.33 -13.08
CA ALA A 127 9.38 9.27 -14.55
C ALA A 127 10.81 9.00 -15.05
N ARG A 128 11.82 9.60 -14.40
CA ARG A 128 13.24 9.34 -14.70
C ARG A 128 13.69 7.89 -14.51
N ALA A 129 12.93 7.08 -13.77
CA ALA A 129 13.27 5.72 -13.40
C ALA A 129 12.57 4.67 -14.27
N VAL A 130 11.79 5.10 -15.28
CA VAL A 130 11.04 4.23 -16.18
C VAL A 130 11.94 3.29 -16.98
N SER A 131 13.07 3.77 -17.49
CA SER A 131 14.03 2.93 -18.24
C SER A 131 14.60 1.81 -17.35
N VAL A 132 14.95 2.14 -16.11
CA VAL A 132 15.43 1.17 -15.12
C VAL A 132 14.34 0.16 -14.78
N LEU A 133 13.09 0.61 -14.57
CA LEU A 133 11.96 -0.29 -14.33
C LEU A 133 11.75 -1.25 -15.50
N ARG A 134 11.78 -0.76 -16.75
CA ARG A 134 11.66 -1.60 -17.96
C ARG A 134 12.77 -2.63 -18.04
N SER A 135 14.01 -2.24 -17.76
CA SER A 135 15.15 -3.17 -17.74
C SER A 135 15.13 -4.17 -16.57
N ALA A 136 14.44 -3.81 -15.48
CA ALA A 136 14.34 -4.63 -14.29
C ALA A 136 13.13 -5.58 -14.33
N CYS A 137 12.18 -5.36 -15.23
CA CYS A 137 10.96 -6.14 -15.30
C CYS A 137 11.29 -7.63 -15.44
N PRO A 138 10.75 -8.52 -14.59
CA PRO A 138 10.98 -9.94 -14.71
C PRO A 138 10.55 -10.46 -16.09
N ALA A 139 11.26 -11.46 -16.61
CA ALA A 139 10.85 -12.13 -17.84
C ALA A 139 9.43 -12.71 -17.69
N GLY A 140 8.59 -12.56 -18.72
CA GLY A 140 7.19 -12.95 -18.67
C GLY A 140 6.25 -11.94 -18.01
N VAL A 141 6.74 -10.74 -17.65
CA VAL A 141 5.88 -9.64 -17.18
C VAL A 141 5.94 -8.49 -18.17
N GLU A 142 4.77 -8.12 -18.69
CA GLU A 142 4.59 -6.97 -19.56
C GLU A 142 4.28 -5.72 -18.74
N LEU A 143 4.90 -4.59 -19.07
CA LEU A 143 4.60 -3.29 -18.47
C LEU A 143 3.62 -2.55 -19.37
N ARG A 144 2.39 -2.36 -18.88
CA ARG A 144 1.37 -1.58 -19.60
C ARG A 144 1.10 -0.25 -18.92
N GLU A 145 0.67 0.74 -19.70
CA GLU A 145 0.12 1.96 -19.12
C GLU A 145 -1.29 1.67 -18.57
N PRO A 146 -1.65 2.17 -17.37
CA PRO A 146 -2.95 1.89 -16.79
C PRO A 146 -4.09 2.34 -17.71
N GLY A 147 -5.03 1.44 -17.99
CA GLY A 147 -6.21 1.73 -18.81
C GLY A 147 -5.98 1.66 -20.32
N ALA A 148 -4.76 1.40 -20.80
CA ALA A 148 -4.56 0.96 -22.18
C ALA A 148 -5.08 -0.50 -22.29
N ASP A 149 -6.10 -0.72 -23.10
CA ASP A 149 -6.53 -2.04 -23.58
C ASP A 149 -7.14 -3.02 -22.56
N VAL A 150 -7.74 -2.52 -21.47
CA VAL A 150 -8.42 -3.37 -20.46
C VAL A 150 -9.73 -3.96 -21.01
N GLU A 151 -10.47 -3.21 -21.82
CA GLU A 151 -11.78 -3.57 -22.40
C GLU A 151 -11.81 -4.96 -23.08
N PRO A 152 -10.94 -5.29 -24.06
CA PRO A 152 -11.00 -6.59 -24.76
C PRO A 152 -10.69 -7.79 -23.86
N THR A 153 -9.75 -7.66 -22.92
CA THR A 153 -9.46 -8.75 -21.96
C THR A 153 -10.59 -8.92 -20.94
N MET A 154 -11.22 -7.81 -20.52
CA MET A 154 -12.38 -7.83 -19.64
C MET A 154 -13.61 -8.44 -20.31
N ALA A 155 -13.84 -8.13 -21.58
CA ALA A 155 -14.93 -8.71 -22.37
C ALA A 155 -14.76 -10.24 -22.48
N ALA A 156 -13.55 -10.71 -22.78
CA ALA A 156 -13.24 -12.14 -22.81
C ALA A 156 -13.42 -12.82 -21.43
N TRP A 157 -12.98 -12.18 -20.36
CA TRP A 157 -13.16 -12.68 -19.00
C TRP A 157 -14.64 -12.78 -18.59
N ARG A 158 -15.42 -11.72 -18.86
CA ARG A 158 -16.87 -11.66 -18.61
C ARG A 158 -17.61 -12.75 -19.38
N ALA A 159 -17.31 -12.90 -20.66
CA ALA A 159 -17.87 -13.95 -21.52
C ALA A 159 -17.60 -15.35 -20.95
N LYS A 160 -16.36 -15.62 -20.50
CA LYS A 160 -15.99 -16.92 -19.91
C LYS A 160 -16.74 -17.26 -18.61
N ARG A 161 -17.21 -16.25 -17.87
CA ARG A 161 -18.00 -16.44 -16.64
C ARG A 161 -19.51 -16.34 -16.84
N GLY A 162 -19.98 -16.14 -18.07
CA GLY A 162 -21.39 -15.85 -18.34
C GLY A 162 -21.87 -14.57 -17.65
N LEU A 163 -20.94 -13.68 -17.26
CA LEU A 163 -21.27 -12.39 -16.68
C LEU A 163 -21.63 -11.47 -17.83
N THR A 164 -22.92 -11.29 -18.10
CA THR A 164 -23.36 -10.23 -18.99
C THR A 164 -22.91 -8.90 -18.39
N PRO A 165 -22.38 -7.96 -19.20
CA PRO A 165 -22.09 -6.63 -18.69
C PRO A 165 -23.38 -6.11 -18.06
N ARG A 166 -23.32 -5.78 -16.76
CA ARG A 166 -24.41 -5.05 -16.11
C ARG A 166 -24.65 -3.84 -17.02
N PRO A 167 -25.84 -3.68 -17.63
CA PRO A 167 -26.09 -2.55 -18.50
C PRO A 167 -25.71 -1.32 -17.70
N ALA A 168 -24.74 -0.55 -18.20
CA ALA A 168 -24.36 0.71 -17.59
C ALA A 168 -25.66 1.47 -17.45
N ALA A 169 -26.12 1.69 -16.21
CA ALA A 169 -27.49 2.05 -15.87
C ALA A 169 -28.03 3.04 -16.90
N SER A 170 -28.74 2.52 -17.90
CA SER A 170 -29.34 3.32 -18.94
C SER A 170 -30.51 3.97 -18.25
N ALA A 171 -30.33 5.24 -17.90
CA ALA A 171 -31.41 6.11 -17.50
C ALA A 171 -32.50 6.02 -18.56
N GLY A 172 -33.70 5.61 -18.15
CA GLY A 172 -34.92 5.65 -18.95
C GLY A 172 -35.18 4.39 -19.76
N MET A 173 -35.75 3.37 -19.14
CA MET A 173 -36.71 2.50 -19.83
C MET A 173 -38.09 2.87 -19.31
N HIS A 174 -38.81 3.63 -20.12
CA HIS A 174 -40.22 3.93 -19.94
C HIS A 174 -41.02 2.63 -19.98
N ASP A 175 -41.98 2.54 -19.07
CA ASP A 175 -43.07 1.58 -19.05
C ASP A 175 -43.91 1.66 -20.35
N PRO A 176 -44.14 0.55 -21.08
CA PRO A 176 -45.25 0.46 -22.01
C PRO A 176 -46.28 -0.53 -21.44
N GLY A 177 -47.29 0.03 -20.78
CA GLY A 177 -48.55 -0.66 -20.56
C GLY A 177 -49.35 -0.75 -21.86
N ASP A 178 -49.93 -1.93 -22.09
CA ASP A 178 -51.08 -2.26 -22.94
C ASP A 178 -50.99 -2.02 -24.45
N VAL A 179 -51.02 -3.11 -25.26
CA VAL A 179 -52.11 -3.44 -26.20
C VAL A 179 -52.01 -4.93 -26.65
N ALA A 180 -53.08 -5.65 -26.36
CA ALA A 180 -53.75 -6.79 -27.03
C ALA A 180 -53.06 -7.67 -28.12
N ASP A 181 -53.23 -8.97 -27.91
CA ASP A 181 -53.87 -9.99 -28.78
C ASP A 181 -53.38 -10.16 -30.24
N GLY A 182 -52.98 -11.40 -30.57
CA GLY A 182 -52.57 -11.78 -31.93
C GLY A 182 -51.87 -13.14 -31.99
N THR A 183 -52.66 -14.18 -32.23
CA THR A 183 -52.27 -15.51 -32.67
C THR A 183 -51.53 -15.51 -34.03
N VAL A 184 -50.81 -16.61 -34.32
CA VAL A 184 -50.64 -17.28 -35.65
C VAL A 184 -49.17 -17.66 -36.03
N THR A 185 -48.99 -18.99 -36.15
CA THR A 185 -48.13 -19.86 -36.99
C THR A 185 -46.61 -19.76 -37.06
N GLU A 186 -45.98 -20.89 -36.74
CA GLU A 186 -45.32 -21.82 -37.67
C GLU A 186 -44.73 -21.30 -39.00
N SER A 187 -43.53 -21.82 -39.29
CA SER A 187 -42.94 -22.14 -40.61
C SER A 187 -41.75 -21.30 -41.11
N ASP A 188 -40.63 -22.03 -41.25
CA ASP A 188 -39.77 -22.12 -42.43
C ASP A 188 -38.57 -21.17 -42.69
N VAL A 189 -37.38 -21.84 -42.73
CA VAL A 189 -36.40 -21.94 -43.84
C VAL A 189 -35.52 -20.73 -44.24
N ASN A 190 -34.19 -20.96 -44.14
CA ASN A 190 -33.06 -20.70 -45.09
C ASN A 190 -31.79 -20.44 -44.25
N GLU A 191 -30.65 -21.12 -44.32
CA GLU A 191 -29.93 -21.89 -45.36
C GLU A 191 -29.70 -21.16 -46.70
N SER A 192 -28.59 -20.44 -46.78
CA SER A 192 -27.67 -20.24 -47.93
C SER A 192 -26.64 -19.18 -47.48
N ASP A 193 -25.36 -19.55 -47.40
CA ASP A 193 -24.35 -19.41 -48.47
C ASP A 193 -24.14 -17.95 -48.91
N VAL A 194 -22.87 -17.50 -48.86
CA VAL A 194 -22.17 -16.73 -49.91
C VAL A 194 -20.74 -16.38 -49.43
N ASP A 195 -19.79 -16.99 -50.14
CA ASP A 195 -18.52 -16.51 -50.69
C ASP A 195 -17.49 -15.70 -49.88
N ASP A 196 -16.31 -16.34 -49.75
CA ASP A 196 -15.07 -16.01 -50.47
C ASP A 196 -14.79 -14.56 -50.90
N GLY A 197 -13.59 -14.10 -50.52
CA GLY A 197 -12.79 -13.21 -51.36
C GLY A 197 -12.07 -12.10 -50.62
N GLY A 198 -10.73 -12.07 -50.75
CA GLY A 198 -9.99 -10.81 -50.66
C GLY A 198 -8.67 -10.85 -49.92
N VAL A 199 -7.69 -11.55 -50.48
CA VAL A 199 -6.26 -11.31 -50.23
C VAL A 199 -5.92 -9.90 -50.75
N GLY A 200 -5.35 -9.05 -49.88
CA GLY A 200 -4.87 -7.72 -50.23
C GLY A 200 -3.57 -7.41 -49.49
N ASP A 201 -2.45 -7.72 -50.14
CA ASP A 201 -1.11 -7.27 -49.77
C ASP A 201 -0.99 -5.76 -49.88
N GLY A 202 -0.47 -5.11 -48.83
CA GLY A 202 -0.28 -3.67 -48.78
C GLY A 202 0.83 -3.28 -47.81
N VAL A 203 2.07 -3.51 -48.23
CA VAL A 203 3.28 -3.02 -47.55
C VAL A 203 3.36 -1.50 -47.71
N ALA A 204 3.14 -0.77 -46.62
CA ALA A 204 3.39 0.68 -46.53
C ALA A 204 4.42 0.97 -45.42
N THR A 205 5.64 1.27 -45.83
CA THR A 205 6.75 1.73 -44.99
C THR A 205 6.56 3.21 -44.64
N GLY A 206 5.72 3.50 -43.65
CA GLY A 206 5.58 4.83 -43.07
C GLY A 206 6.55 5.07 -41.91
N ARG A 207 7.57 5.92 -42.11
CA ARG A 207 8.35 6.54 -41.01
C ARG A 207 7.44 7.48 -40.22
N GLY A 208 6.81 6.95 -39.18
CA GLY A 208 6.02 7.72 -38.23
C GLY A 208 6.91 8.41 -37.20
N GLU A 209 6.85 9.75 -37.17
CA GLU A 209 7.35 10.57 -36.09
C GLU A 209 6.82 10.09 -34.74
N VAL A 210 7.69 9.99 -33.75
CA VAL A 210 7.35 9.61 -32.37
C VAL A 210 6.50 10.73 -31.75
N PRO A 211 5.22 10.50 -31.42
CA PRO A 211 4.43 11.51 -30.74
C PRO A 211 4.97 11.68 -29.31
N ARG A 212 5.29 12.92 -28.94
CA ARG A 212 5.65 13.30 -27.57
C ARG A 212 4.53 12.84 -26.62
N PRO A 213 4.85 12.21 -25.47
CA PRO A 213 3.82 11.74 -24.55
C PRO A 213 2.99 12.92 -24.06
N SER A 214 1.71 12.93 -24.47
CA SER A 214 0.73 13.90 -24.00
C SER A 214 0.59 13.73 -22.48
N ARG A 215 0.82 14.82 -21.74
CA ARG A 215 0.57 14.91 -20.30
C ARG A 215 -0.94 14.88 -20.06
N ARG A 216 -1.60 13.75 -20.28
CA ARG A 216 -3.00 13.57 -19.93
C ARG A 216 -3.09 13.26 -18.45
N ARG A 217 -3.35 14.33 -17.70
CA ARG A 217 -3.77 14.32 -16.31
C ARG A 217 -5.17 13.68 -16.29
N TRP A 218 -5.27 12.45 -15.82
CA TRP A 218 -6.58 11.86 -15.52
C TRP A 218 -7.32 12.72 -14.49
N PRO A 219 -8.64 12.92 -14.63
CA PRO A 219 -9.43 13.65 -13.66
C PRO A 219 -9.54 12.80 -12.40
N LEU A 220 -8.71 13.10 -11.41
CA LEU A 220 -9.09 12.90 -10.02
C LEU A 220 -10.41 13.64 -9.82
N SER A 221 -11.43 12.95 -9.31
CA SER A 221 -12.75 13.46 -8.96
C SER A 221 -12.70 14.89 -8.40
N ARG A 222 -12.85 15.87 -9.30
CA ARG A 222 -13.06 17.26 -8.92
C ARG A 222 -14.54 17.38 -8.62
N ARG A 223 -14.83 17.38 -7.33
CA ARG A 223 -15.96 18.11 -6.77
C ARG A 223 -15.92 19.53 -7.35
N ALA A 224 -16.91 19.86 -8.18
CA ALA A 224 -17.18 21.22 -8.58
C ALA A 224 -17.44 22.04 -7.30
N ALA A 225 -16.55 22.98 -7.01
CA ALA A 225 -16.89 24.12 -6.19
C ALA A 225 -17.29 25.22 -7.20
N ALA A 226 -18.55 25.19 -7.62
CA ALA A 226 -19.19 26.30 -8.31
C ALA A 226 -19.76 27.22 -7.23
N ALA A 227 -19.05 28.32 -6.97
CA ALA A 227 -19.55 29.44 -6.19
C ALA A 227 -19.67 30.63 -7.15
N ALA A 228 -20.93 30.97 -7.46
CA ALA A 228 -21.51 32.28 -7.69
C ALA A 228 -20.68 33.33 -8.46
N GLU A 229 -21.01 33.51 -9.74
CA GLU A 229 -21.21 34.84 -10.34
C GLU A 229 -22.45 34.75 -11.25
N GLY A 230 -23.42 35.64 -11.06
CA GLY A 230 -24.71 35.61 -11.74
C GLY A 230 -24.78 36.57 -12.93
N GLU A 231 -25.66 36.25 -13.88
CA GLU A 231 -26.42 37.17 -14.75
C GLU A 231 -27.46 36.38 -15.59
N PRO A 232 -28.46 37.01 -16.25
CA PRO A 232 -29.86 36.70 -16.00
C PRO A 232 -30.59 35.89 -17.09
N ASP A 233 -31.69 35.28 -16.63
CA ASP A 233 -32.91 34.79 -17.28
C ASP A 233 -33.05 34.89 -18.82
N PRO A 234 -33.29 33.74 -19.49
CA PRO A 234 -34.22 33.69 -20.61
C PRO A 234 -35.29 32.59 -20.46
N GLY A 235 -36.44 32.92 -19.88
CA GLY A 235 -37.78 32.52 -20.34
C GLY A 235 -38.24 31.08 -20.06
N PRO A 236 -39.58 30.86 -19.94
CA PRO A 236 -40.14 29.61 -19.45
C PRO A 236 -40.25 28.58 -20.60
N GLY A 237 -39.13 27.95 -20.93
CA GLY A 237 -39.12 26.68 -21.66
C GLY A 237 -39.21 25.54 -20.67
N SER A 238 -40.15 24.62 -20.86
CA SER A 238 -40.36 23.40 -20.09
C SER A 238 -39.10 22.51 -20.08
N GLY A 239 -38.15 22.83 -19.21
CA GLY A 239 -36.99 22.02 -18.91
C GLY A 239 -37.40 20.93 -17.93
N VAL A 240 -37.44 19.68 -18.41
CA VAL A 240 -37.32 18.53 -17.52
C VAL A 240 -35.98 18.69 -16.83
N GLU A 241 -35.99 19.19 -15.59
CA GLU A 241 -34.82 19.22 -14.74
C GLU A 241 -34.29 17.79 -14.67
N ALA A 242 -33.23 17.52 -15.42
CA ALA A 242 -32.41 16.34 -15.25
C ALA A 242 -31.80 16.47 -13.86
N GLY A 243 -32.55 16.03 -12.85
CA GLY A 243 -32.14 16.04 -11.46
C GLY A 243 -30.76 15.42 -11.40
N GLU A 244 -29.79 16.23 -10.96
CA GLU A 244 -28.43 15.79 -10.72
C GLU A 244 -28.53 14.65 -9.69
N VAL A 245 -28.54 13.41 -10.17
CA VAL A 245 -28.63 12.23 -9.31
C VAL A 245 -27.34 12.23 -8.51
N GLU A 246 -27.43 12.74 -7.29
CA GLU A 246 -26.31 12.88 -6.37
C GLU A 246 -25.72 11.48 -6.17
N ALA A 247 -24.53 11.27 -6.73
CA ALA A 247 -23.90 9.95 -6.70
C ALA A 247 -23.81 9.47 -5.24
N PRO A 248 -24.21 8.21 -4.95
CA PRO A 248 -24.35 7.73 -3.59
C PRO A 248 -23.04 7.92 -2.82
N ALA A 249 -23.15 8.43 -1.59
CA ALA A 249 -22.00 8.69 -0.75
C ALA A 249 -21.26 7.39 -0.40
N LEU A 250 -20.11 7.14 -1.02
CA LEU A 250 -19.32 5.93 -0.75
C LEU A 250 -18.73 5.95 0.67
N HIS A 251 -19.05 4.94 1.47
CA HIS A 251 -18.39 4.69 2.74
C HIS A 251 -16.96 4.22 2.50
N THR A 252 -16.00 4.81 3.22
CA THR A 252 -14.58 4.48 3.10
C THR A 252 -14.03 4.05 4.45
N VAL A 253 -13.38 2.88 4.49
CA VAL A 253 -12.69 2.35 5.67
C VAL A 253 -11.19 2.27 5.37
N ARG A 254 -10.36 2.61 6.35
CA ARG A 254 -8.91 2.75 6.18
C ARG A 254 -8.14 1.97 7.23
N ALA A 255 -7.04 1.35 6.83
CA ALA A 255 -6.05 0.83 7.76
C ALA A 255 -4.63 1.14 7.27
N GLU A 256 -3.74 1.50 8.19
CA GLU A 256 -2.31 1.49 7.93
C GLU A 256 -1.71 0.29 8.66
N LEU A 257 -0.92 -0.53 8.00
CA LEU A 257 -0.22 -1.64 8.66
C LEU A 257 1.18 -1.23 9.09
N VAL A 258 1.55 -1.62 10.30
CA VAL A 258 2.88 -1.46 10.88
C VAL A 258 3.35 -2.80 11.44
N LEU A 259 4.66 -2.95 11.61
CA LEU A 259 5.22 -4.14 12.26
C LEU A 259 4.95 -4.08 13.77
N SER A 260 4.38 -5.15 14.32
CA SER A 260 4.11 -5.27 15.76
C SER A 260 5.40 -5.28 16.58
N GLY A 261 6.36 -6.11 16.16
CA GLY A 261 7.63 -6.30 16.86
C GLY A 261 8.73 -5.30 16.47
N HIS A 262 9.94 -5.59 16.94
CA HIS A 262 11.14 -4.88 16.48
C HIS A 262 11.40 -5.23 15.01
N SER A 263 11.77 -4.24 14.20
CA SER A 263 12.01 -4.40 12.76
C SER A 263 13.11 -5.42 12.38
N SER A 264 13.95 -5.81 13.34
CA SER A 264 14.95 -6.86 13.16
C SER A 264 14.39 -8.29 13.24
N LEU A 265 13.17 -8.46 13.75
CA LEU A 265 12.46 -9.73 13.73
C LEU A 265 11.92 -9.98 12.32
N PRO A 266 12.06 -11.21 11.79
CA PRO A 266 11.61 -11.52 10.45
C PRO A 266 10.09 -11.65 10.35
N LEU A 267 9.55 -11.19 9.23
CA LEU A 267 8.24 -11.64 8.74
C LEU A 267 8.40 -13.06 8.18
N THR A 268 7.32 -13.81 8.16
CA THR A 268 7.28 -15.05 7.37
C THR A 268 7.40 -14.68 5.89
N ASN A 269 8.27 -15.39 5.18
CA ASN A 269 8.27 -15.37 3.73
C ASN A 269 7.29 -16.47 3.26
N PRO A 270 6.10 -16.13 2.76
CA PRO A 270 5.12 -17.13 2.33
C PRO A 270 5.61 -17.95 1.13
N GLY A 271 6.73 -17.56 0.49
CA GLY A 271 7.16 -18.14 -0.76
C GLY A 271 6.22 -17.71 -1.91
N LEU A 272 6.23 -18.50 -2.97
CA LEU A 272 5.34 -18.33 -4.11
C LEU A 272 4.44 -19.56 -4.32
N ASP A 273 4.54 -20.55 -3.42
CA ASP A 273 3.83 -21.82 -3.49
C ASP A 273 3.15 -22.16 -2.15
N PRO A 274 1.82 -21.98 -2.01
CA PRO A 274 0.89 -21.44 -3.01
C PRO A 274 1.11 -19.93 -3.25
N ASP A 275 0.53 -19.38 -4.32
CA ASP A 275 0.69 -17.95 -4.64
C ASP A 275 0.01 -17.08 -3.57
N PRO A 276 0.77 -16.24 -2.85
CA PRO A 276 0.26 -15.36 -1.80
C PRO A 276 -0.75 -14.30 -2.30
N LEU A 277 -0.73 -13.93 -3.58
CA LEU A 277 -1.70 -12.98 -4.15
C LEU A 277 -3.08 -13.60 -4.39
N THR A 278 -3.22 -14.92 -4.26
CA THR A 278 -4.52 -15.61 -4.34
C THR A 278 -5.51 -15.07 -3.31
N ALA A 279 -5.08 -14.79 -2.08
CA ALA A 279 -5.96 -14.23 -1.05
C ALA A 279 -6.49 -12.84 -1.42
N PHE A 280 -5.68 -12.02 -2.09
CA PHE A 280 -6.10 -10.69 -2.59
C PHE A 280 -7.04 -10.83 -3.80
N ALA A 281 -6.76 -11.77 -4.70
CA ALA A 281 -7.62 -12.05 -5.83
C ALA A 281 -9.00 -12.55 -5.39
N SER A 282 -9.07 -13.42 -4.38
CA SER A 282 -10.33 -13.86 -3.76
C SER A 282 -11.09 -12.70 -3.11
N ALA A 283 -10.38 -11.81 -2.41
CA ALA A 283 -11.00 -10.60 -1.83
C ALA A 283 -11.54 -9.65 -2.92
N ALA A 284 -10.85 -9.55 -4.06
CA ALA A 284 -11.32 -8.79 -5.22
C ALA A 284 -12.53 -9.43 -5.91
N ALA A 285 -12.56 -10.76 -6.05
CA ALA A 285 -13.66 -11.47 -6.68
C ALA A 285 -14.99 -11.25 -5.93
N ALA A 286 -14.95 -11.22 -4.60
CA ALA A 286 -16.12 -10.94 -3.76
C ALA A 286 -16.75 -9.54 -3.99
N ILE A 287 -16.03 -8.62 -4.63
CA ILE A 287 -16.55 -7.30 -5.03
C ILE A 287 -17.47 -7.42 -6.25
N ALA A 288 -17.09 -8.24 -7.23
CA ALA A 288 -17.84 -8.44 -8.48
C ALA A 288 -19.18 -9.14 -8.23
N ASP A 289 -19.27 -10.01 -7.22
CA ASP A 289 -20.46 -10.81 -6.88
C ASP A 289 -21.61 -9.99 -6.24
N GLY A 290 -21.70 -8.70 -6.54
CA GLY A 290 -22.82 -7.83 -6.15
C GLY A 290 -22.61 -7.01 -4.86
N SER A 291 -21.51 -7.22 -4.14
CA SER A 291 -21.16 -6.39 -2.98
C SER A 291 -20.89 -4.93 -3.36
N GLY A 292 -20.43 -4.72 -4.61
CA GLY A 292 -19.98 -3.41 -5.08
C GLY A 292 -18.77 -2.89 -4.30
N GLY A 293 -18.13 -1.86 -4.84
CA GLY A 293 -17.05 -1.18 -4.15
C GLY A 293 -15.68 -1.33 -4.80
N GLN A 294 -14.66 -1.01 -4.02
CA GLN A 294 -13.27 -0.93 -4.48
C GLN A 294 -12.34 -1.22 -3.32
N ILE A 295 -11.29 -1.99 -3.57
CA ILE A 295 -10.20 -2.22 -2.61
C ILE A 295 -8.89 -1.69 -3.16
N GLU A 296 -8.07 -1.16 -2.26
CA GLU A 296 -6.74 -0.67 -2.58
C GLU A 296 -5.74 -1.03 -1.48
N VAL A 297 -4.64 -1.67 -1.90
CA VAL A 297 -3.48 -1.99 -1.08
C VAL A 297 -2.31 -1.23 -1.67
N HIS A 298 -1.68 -0.36 -0.90
CA HIS A 298 -0.49 0.40 -1.32
C HIS A 298 0.69 0.05 -0.43
N VAL A 299 1.75 -0.48 -1.03
CA VAL A 299 3.01 -0.83 -0.38
C VAL A 299 4.09 0.13 -0.88
N ASP A 300 4.42 1.12 -0.06
CA ASP A 300 5.47 2.09 -0.35
C ASP A 300 6.80 1.60 0.22
N LEU A 301 7.83 1.62 -0.62
CA LEU A 301 9.15 1.07 -0.33
C LEU A 301 10.25 2.09 -0.59
N LEU A 302 11.06 2.35 0.43
CA LEU A 302 12.21 3.23 0.32
C LEU A 302 13.51 2.45 0.60
N PRO A 303 14.44 2.34 -0.37
CA PRO A 303 15.61 1.51 -0.21
C PRO A 303 16.55 2.09 0.86
N ILE A 304 16.98 1.22 1.77
CA ILE A 304 18.01 1.52 2.76
C ILE A 304 19.37 1.46 2.05
N THR A 305 20.15 2.53 2.19
CA THR A 305 21.49 2.64 1.60
C THR A 305 22.43 1.56 2.14
N ALA A 306 23.38 1.09 1.32
CA ALA A 306 24.35 0.08 1.73
C ALA A 306 25.11 0.45 3.03
N ALA A 307 25.51 1.71 3.20
CA ALA A 307 26.17 2.17 4.43
C ALA A 307 25.30 1.98 5.68
N LYS A 308 24.03 2.38 5.62
CA LYS A 308 23.06 2.16 6.70
C LYS A 308 22.78 0.66 6.93
N ALA A 309 22.71 -0.15 5.88
CA ALA A 309 22.56 -1.60 6.00
C ALA A 309 23.81 -2.27 6.63
N ARG A 310 25.02 -1.78 6.33
CA ARG A 310 26.26 -2.19 7.03
C ARG A 310 26.24 -1.79 8.50
N ALA A 311 25.82 -0.56 8.82
CA ALA A 311 25.67 -0.14 10.22
C ALA A 311 24.69 -1.02 11.01
N MET A 312 23.58 -1.44 10.39
CA MET A 312 22.64 -2.40 10.98
C MET A 312 23.29 -3.76 11.24
N ARG A 313 24.12 -4.27 10.32
CA ARG A 313 24.86 -5.55 10.49
C ARG A 313 25.79 -5.54 11.69
N HIS A 314 26.32 -4.38 12.06
CA HIS A 314 27.19 -4.22 13.23
C HIS A 314 26.41 -3.86 14.51
N GLY A 315 25.08 -4.04 14.54
CA GLY A 315 24.25 -3.74 15.71
C GLY A 315 24.07 -2.26 16.04
N ARG A 316 24.59 -1.35 15.20
CA ARG A 316 24.50 0.12 15.40
C ARG A 316 23.21 0.71 14.81
N ALA A 317 22.10 -0.02 14.88
CA ALA A 317 20.88 0.37 14.19
C ALA A 317 20.24 1.62 14.84
N PRO A 318 20.05 2.73 14.10
CA PRO A 318 19.53 3.99 14.64
C PRO A 318 18.02 3.97 14.92
N PHE A 319 17.34 2.84 14.69
CA PHE A 319 15.90 2.69 14.89
C PHE A 319 15.54 1.99 16.21
N GLY A 320 16.54 1.66 17.04
CA GLY A 320 16.34 1.15 18.39
C GLY A 320 16.08 2.29 19.37
N GLY A 321 14.93 2.97 19.26
CA GLY A 321 14.40 3.66 20.42
C GLY A 321 14.10 2.62 21.49
N ARG A 322 14.56 2.82 22.73
CA ARG A 322 14.09 2.07 23.90
C ARG A 322 12.56 2.23 23.98
N GLY A 323 11.83 1.31 23.38
CA GLY A 323 10.40 1.16 23.62
C GLY A 323 10.22 0.67 25.06
N PRO A 324 9.25 1.21 25.80
CA PRO A 324 9.00 0.79 27.17
C PRO A 324 8.52 -0.66 27.16
N GLY A 325 9.20 -1.51 27.92
CA GLY A 325 8.68 -2.80 28.34
C GLY A 325 8.56 -3.84 27.25
N SER A 326 9.44 -4.84 27.33
CA SER A 326 9.06 -6.23 27.19
C SER A 326 7.81 -6.54 28.04
N ALA A 327 6.64 -6.13 27.57
CA ALA A 327 5.40 -6.76 27.98
C ALA A 327 5.45 -8.16 27.38
N ARG A 328 5.66 -9.12 28.28
CA ARG A 328 5.64 -10.58 28.12
C ARG A 328 5.06 -11.02 26.78
N SER A 329 5.85 -11.81 26.05
CA SER A 329 5.34 -12.79 25.12
C SER A 329 4.37 -13.72 25.86
N ALA A 330 3.10 -13.33 25.90
CA ALA A 330 1.99 -14.22 26.13
C ALA A 330 1.36 -14.47 24.76
N ASP A 331 1.58 -15.69 24.29
CA ASP A 331 0.84 -16.39 23.23
C ASP A 331 1.11 -15.94 21.80
N ALA A 332 2.10 -16.61 21.20
CA ALA A 332 2.22 -16.83 19.77
C ALA A 332 1.00 -17.61 19.25
N GLY A 333 -0.08 -16.89 18.97
CA GLY A 333 -1.21 -17.35 18.18
C GLY A 333 -1.68 -16.17 17.36
N GLY A 334 -1.61 -16.29 16.03
CA GLY A 334 -2.00 -15.25 15.08
C GLY A 334 -3.37 -14.64 15.40
N TRP A 335 -3.62 -13.44 14.88
CA TRP A 335 -4.82 -12.64 15.19
C TRP A 335 -6.15 -13.42 15.02
N SER A 336 -6.15 -14.47 14.19
CA SER A 336 -7.27 -15.38 13.93
C SER A 336 -7.70 -16.20 15.15
N ARG A 337 -6.82 -16.57 16.08
CA ARG A 337 -7.23 -17.25 17.32
C ARG A 337 -7.87 -16.31 18.34
N ARG A 338 -7.59 -15.01 18.26
CA ARG A 338 -8.16 -13.99 19.16
C ARG A 338 -9.53 -13.48 18.69
N LEU A 339 -10.01 -13.93 17.53
CA LEU A 339 -11.37 -13.67 17.01
C LEU A 339 -12.42 -14.65 17.53
N GLY A 340 -12.03 -15.68 18.28
CA GLY A 340 -12.97 -16.57 18.98
C GLY A 340 -13.42 -16.08 20.36
N ASP A 341 -12.99 -14.91 20.80
CA ASP A 341 -13.40 -14.33 22.09
C ASP A 341 -14.62 -13.41 21.90
N PRO A 342 -15.82 -13.80 22.38
CA PRO A 342 -17.06 -13.03 22.22
C PRO A 342 -17.01 -11.65 22.89
N ALA A 343 -16.05 -11.41 23.79
CA ALA A 343 -15.95 -10.18 24.57
C ALA A 343 -15.23 -9.02 23.85
N TRP A 344 -14.53 -9.24 22.72
CA TRP A 344 -13.74 -8.19 22.04
C TRP A 344 -14.44 -7.53 20.84
N TRP A 345 -15.57 -8.08 20.37
CA TRP A 345 -16.44 -7.51 19.31
C TRP A 345 -17.93 -7.44 19.70
N GLY A 346 -18.24 -7.51 21.00
CA GLY A 346 -19.61 -7.51 21.50
C GLY A 346 -20.37 -6.24 21.12
N SER A 347 -21.16 -6.32 20.04
CA SER A 347 -22.48 -5.64 19.91
C SER A 347 -23.26 -5.97 18.61
N TRP A 348 -22.79 -6.76 17.63
CA TRP A 348 -23.59 -6.89 16.38
C TRP A 348 -23.71 -8.25 15.66
N ILE A 349 -23.14 -9.37 16.14
CA ILE A 349 -23.45 -10.70 15.56
C ILE A 349 -23.44 -11.79 16.65
N GLU A 350 -24.58 -12.45 16.87
CA GLU A 350 -24.68 -13.71 17.64
C GLU A 350 -24.15 -14.89 16.82
N PRO A 351 -23.37 -15.81 17.41
CA PRO A 351 -23.23 -17.15 16.86
C PRO A 351 -23.91 -18.18 17.76
N ALA A 352 -24.97 -18.78 17.23
CA ALA A 352 -25.40 -20.10 17.67
C ALA A 352 -24.25 -21.10 17.39
N ARG A 353 -23.96 -21.96 18.37
CA ARG A 353 -23.09 -23.16 18.31
C ARG A 353 -21.58 -22.94 18.49
N ALA A 354 -21.16 -22.55 19.70
CA ALA A 354 -19.89 -23.02 20.26
C ALA A 354 -19.91 -22.86 21.79
N THR A 355 -20.01 -23.97 22.55
CA THR A 355 -19.19 -24.29 23.75
C THR A 355 -19.83 -25.35 24.66
N GLU A 356 -19.70 -26.64 24.33
CA GLU A 356 -19.78 -27.74 25.31
C GLU A 356 -18.36 -28.07 25.85
N GLN A 357 -17.31 -27.79 25.05
CA GLN A 357 -15.93 -28.18 25.34
C GLN A 357 -15.20 -27.22 26.30
N ALA A 358 -15.64 -25.96 26.40
CA ALA A 358 -15.06 -24.97 27.32
C ALA A 358 -15.48 -25.15 28.79
N ARG A 359 -16.55 -25.90 29.07
CA ARG A 359 -17.04 -26.15 30.44
C ARG A 359 -16.31 -27.27 31.18
N ARG A 360 -15.54 -28.13 30.49
CA ARG A 360 -14.87 -29.28 31.13
C ARG A 360 -13.48 -29.01 31.71
N GLY A 361 -12.87 -27.84 31.47
CA GLY A 361 -11.49 -27.55 31.87
C GLY A 361 -11.28 -26.77 33.17
N ALA A 362 -12.33 -26.24 33.81
CA ALA A 362 -12.18 -25.14 34.76
C ALA A 362 -12.29 -25.49 36.26
N TRP A 363 -12.41 -26.76 36.66
CA TRP A 363 -12.53 -27.11 38.09
C TRP A 363 -11.64 -28.31 38.46
N GLY A 364 -10.48 -28.00 39.01
CA GLY A 364 -9.52 -28.98 39.56
C GLY A 364 -8.46 -28.30 40.42
N LYS A 365 -8.86 -27.73 41.57
CA LYS A 365 -7.93 -27.35 42.65
C LYS A 365 -7.46 -28.62 43.35
N GLY A 366 -6.23 -29.05 43.07
CA GLY A 366 -5.52 -30.08 43.82
C GLY A 366 -4.12 -29.61 44.17
N SER A 367 -3.93 -29.20 45.43
CA SER A 367 -2.61 -28.96 46.02
C SER A 367 -1.88 -30.31 46.18
N GLY A 368 -0.82 -30.52 45.42
CA GLY A 368 0.04 -31.71 45.55
C GLY A 368 1.41 -31.45 44.97
N GLY A 369 2.46 -31.58 45.78
CA GLY A 369 3.84 -31.26 45.45
C GLY A 369 4.38 -32.03 44.24
N GLY A 370 4.90 -31.30 43.25
CA GLY A 370 5.58 -31.86 42.08
C GLY A 370 6.23 -30.84 41.13
N GLY A 371 6.39 -29.57 41.53
CA GLY A 371 6.65 -28.44 40.62
C GLY A 371 8.10 -28.16 40.18
N ARG A 372 9.08 -29.02 40.48
CA ARG A 372 10.51 -28.72 40.16
C ARG A 372 11.01 -29.31 38.83
N ALA A 373 10.36 -30.33 38.27
CA ALA A 373 10.78 -30.93 37.00
C ALA A 373 10.17 -30.22 35.77
N THR A 374 8.91 -29.78 35.87
CA THR A 374 8.20 -29.09 34.78
C THR A 374 8.71 -27.66 34.55
N SER A 375 9.22 -26.99 35.59
CA SER A 375 9.81 -25.66 35.50
C SER A 375 11.18 -25.63 34.79
N ARG A 376 11.99 -26.70 34.89
CA ARG A 376 13.25 -26.82 34.15
C ARG A 376 13.04 -27.14 32.67
N ALA A 377 12.09 -28.02 32.35
CA ALA A 377 11.75 -28.33 30.95
C ALA A 377 11.17 -27.11 30.21
N ALA A 378 10.29 -26.34 30.87
CA ALA A 378 9.79 -25.07 30.34
C ALA A 378 10.92 -24.03 30.17
N GLY A 379 11.89 -23.97 31.09
CA GLY A 379 13.06 -23.09 30.95
C GLY A 379 13.98 -23.47 29.78
N MET A 380 14.13 -24.76 29.49
CA MET A 380 14.96 -25.23 28.37
C MET A 380 14.30 -24.93 27.01
N GLN A 381 12.98 -25.11 26.90
CA GLN A 381 12.24 -24.74 25.69
C GLN A 381 12.30 -23.24 25.43
N GLY A 382 12.07 -22.39 26.44
CA GLY A 382 12.20 -20.94 26.31
C GLY A 382 13.61 -20.50 25.89
N ALA A 383 14.66 -21.10 26.47
CA ALA A 383 16.04 -20.80 26.08
C ALA A 383 16.36 -21.21 24.64
N LEU A 384 15.76 -22.30 24.13
CA LEU A 384 15.91 -22.72 22.73
C LEU A 384 15.17 -21.77 21.77
N GLU A 385 13.95 -21.35 22.12
CA GLU A 385 13.17 -20.36 21.37
C GLU A 385 13.91 -19.03 21.28
N ASP A 386 14.45 -18.53 22.40
CA ASP A 386 15.26 -17.30 22.44
C ASP A 386 16.51 -17.42 21.57
N ARG A 387 17.18 -18.59 21.59
CA ARG A 387 18.34 -18.86 20.73
C ARG A 387 17.95 -18.89 19.25
N ASN A 388 16.85 -19.53 18.90
CA ASN A 388 16.35 -19.59 17.52
C ASN A 388 15.94 -18.20 17.02
N ARG A 389 15.26 -17.42 17.86
CA ARG A 389 14.91 -16.02 17.58
C ARG A 389 16.13 -15.15 17.38
N ALA A 390 17.15 -15.29 18.23
CA ALA A 390 18.42 -14.57 18.08
C ALA A 390 19.13 -14.93 16.76
N LYS A 391 19.13 -16.21 16.39
CA LYS A 391 19.66 -16.67 15.09
C LYS A 391 18.86 -16.09 13.91
N ALA A 392 17.53 -16.07 13.99
CA ALA A 392 16.66 -15.52 12.95
C ALA A 392 16.90 -14.00 12.76
N VAL A 393 17.05 -13.26 13.86
CA VAL A 393 17.42 -11.84 13.85
C VAL A 393 18.80 -11.63 13.21
N ALA A 394 19.79 -12.43 13.59
CA ALA A 394 21.13 -12.36 13.02
C ALA A 394 21.11 -12.67 11.50
N ALA A 395 20.35 -13.68 11.07
CA ALA A 395 20.17 -14.04 9.67
C ALA A 395 19.55 -12.88 8.86
N LYS A 396 18.45 -12.28 9.33
CA LYS A 396 17.82 -11.14 8.66
C LYS A 396 18.74 -9.92 8.55
N GLN A 397 19.47 -9.61 9.62
CA GLN A 397 20.40 -8.46 9.61
C GLN A 397 21.57 -8.70 8.65
N SER A 398 22.17 -9.90 8.69
CA SER A 398 23.31 -10.29 7.86
C SER A 398 22.95 -10.56 6.39
N SER A 399 21.67 -10.84 6.09
CA SER A 399 21.18 -11.11 4.73
C SER A 399 21.67 -10.06 3.73
N ARG A 400 22.09 -10.58 2.57
CA ARG A 400 22.51 -9.79 1.40
C ARG A 400 21.33 -9.24 0.60
N ASP A 401 20.11 -9.55 1.01
CA ASP A 401 18.91 -8.98 0.41
C ASP A 401 18.87 -7.47 0.60
N GLN A 402 18.25 -6.81 -0.37
CA GLN A 402 17.96 -5.40 -0.27
C GLN A 402 17.00 -5.17 0.91
N LYS A 403 17.32 -4.17 1.74
CA LYS A 403 16.51 -3.76 2.88
C LYS A 403 15.70 -2.52 2.52
N TRP A 404 14.44 -2.48 2.92
CA TRP A 404 13.47 -1.43 2.58
C TRP A 404 12.87 -0.86 3.84
N LEU A 405 12.74 0.46 3.94
CA LEU A 405 11.72 1.04 4.80
C LEU A 405 10.38 0.83 4.13
N VAL A 406 9.36 0.48 4.91
CA VAL A 406 8.04 0.09 4.39
C VAL A 406 6.92 0.92 5.03
N GLN A 407 5.90 1.21 4.23
CA GLN A 407 4.61 1.75 4.65
C GLN A 407 3.53 1.00 3.87
N VAL A 408 2.53 0.45 4.57
CA VAL A 408 1.43 -0.28 3.96
C VAL A 408 0.12 0.43 4.29
N LEU A 409 -0.64 0.81 3.26
CA LEU A 409 -1.92 1.50 3.38
C LEU A 409 -3.00 0.68 2.71
N LEU A 410 -4.07 0.41 3.43
CA LEU A 410 -5.25 -0.32 2.97
C LEU A 410 -6.45 0.60 2.96
N ARG A 411 -7.22 0.56 1.89
CA ARG A 411 -8.45 1.32 1.75
C ARG A 411 -9.52 0.44 1.08
N ALA A 412 -10.73 0.49 1.62
CA ALA A 412 -11.89 -0.14 1.02
C ALA A 412 -13.01 0.90 0.90
N HIS A 413 -13.72 0.87 -0.22
CA HIS A 413 -14.85 1.74 -0.53
C HIS A 413 -16.05 0.88 -0.87
N SER A 414 -17.23 1.21 -0.35
CA SER A 414 -18.49 0.61 -0.79
C SER A 414 -19.65 1.56 -0.47
N GLU A 415 -20.76 1.42 -1.17
CA GLU A 415 -22.03 2.10 -0.84
C GLU A 415 -22.58 1.66 0.51
N HIS A 416 -22.20 0.46 0.96
CA HIS A 416 -22.61 -0.07 2.25
C HIS A 416 -21.43 -0.10 3.24
N PRO A 417 -21.60 0.46 4.45
CA PRO A 417 -20.51 0.55 5.42
C PRO A 417 -20.02 -0.82 5.88
N ASP A 418 -20.92 -1.81 5.99
CA ASP A 418 -20.56 -3.14 6.45
C ASP A 418 -19.82 -3.95 5.40
N VAL A 419 -20.16 -3.76 4.12
CA VAL A 419 -19.40 -4.31 3.00
C VAL A 419 -17.98 -3.75 2.97
N ALA A 420 -17.81 -2.44 3.11
CA ALA A 420 -16.48 -1.83 3.15
C ALA A 420 -15.62 -2.35 4.34
N LYS A 421 -16.23 -2.56 5.51
CA LYS A 421 -15.55 -3.17 6.68
C LYS A 421 -15.18 -4.63 6.41
N MET A 422 -16.08 -5.41 5.81
CA MET A 422 -15.84 -6.80 5.44
C MET A 422 -14.69 -6.91 4.43
N GLN A 423 -14.71 -6.09 3.37
CA GLN A 423 -13.63 -6.03 2.37
C GLN A 423 -12.29 -5.69 3.01
N LEU A 424 -12.25 -4.72 3.93
CA LEU A 424 -11.03 -4.42 4.67
C LEU A 424 -10.57 -5.60 5.54
N ARG A 425 -11.48 -6.34 6.18
CA ARG A 425 -11.14 -7.55 6.94
C ARG A 425 -10.58 -8.64 6.04
N SER A 426 -11.12 -8.85 4.84
CA SER A 426 -10.57 -9.78 3.86
C SER A 426 -9.16 -9.41 3.44
N LEU A 427 -8.88 -8.11 3.25
CA LEU A 427 -7.52 -7.62 3.01
C LEU A 427 -6.59 -7.89 4.20
N LEU A 428 -7.05 -7.62 5.43
CA LEU A 428 -6.26 -7.89 6.63
C LEU A 428 -5.93 -9.38 6.77
N ALA A 429 -6.89 -10.26 6.52
CA ALA A 429 -6.69 -11.70 6.52
C ALA A 429 -5.69 -12.15 5.44
N ALA A 430 -5.71 -11.53 4.26
CA ALA A 430 -4.70 -11.79 3.22
C ALA A 430 -3.27 -11.44 3.69
N PHE A 431 -3.11 -10.45 4.58
CA PHE A 431 -1.82 -10.11 5.16
C PHE A 431 -1.32 -11.08 6.25
N ASP A 432 -2.16 -11.99 6.75
CA ASP A 432 -1.78 -12.93 7.82
C ASP A 432 -0.71 -13.93 7.39
N GLN A 433 -0.64 -14.27 6.10
CA GLN A 433 0.36 -15.22 5.58
C GLN A 433 1.81 -14.73 5.74
N TRP A 434 2.03 -13.44 6.01
CA TRP A 434 3.35 -12.90 6.37
C TRP A 434 3.64 -12.94 7.88
N SER A 435 2.76 -13.52 8.69
CA SER A 435 2.93 -13.59 10.15
C SER A 435 3.93 -14.67 10.53
N GLY A 436 5.00 -14.26 11.21
CA GLY A 436 6.04 -15.13 11.79
C GLY A 436 6.50 -14.59 13.15
N ASP A 437 7.82 -14.50 13.36
CA ASP A 437 8.40 -13.84 14.54
C ASP A 437 8.01 -12.36 14.67
N ASN A 438 7.63 -11.76 13.53
CA ASN A 438 7.01 -10.47 13.40
C ASN A 438 5.73 -10.61 12.55
N TYR A 439 4.82 -9.67 12.68
CA TYR A 439 3.56 -9.67 11.93
C TYR A 439 3.02 -8.26 11.76
N TRP A 440 2.10 -8.11 10.84
CA TRP A 440 1.43 -6.85 10.55
C TRP A 440 0.32 -6.57 11.57
N VAL A 441 0.25 -5.34 12.06
CA VAL A 441 -0.84 -4.84 12.89
C VAL A 441 -1.33 -3.51 12.36
N THR A 442 -2.61 -3.23 12.56
CA THR A 442 -3.19 -1.92 12.24
C THR A 442 -2.60 -0.86 13.16
N ALA A 443 -2.16 0.26 12.60
CA ALA A 443 -1.49 1.32 13.32
C ALA A 443 -2.43 2.11 14.23
N GLY A 444 -2.07 2.21 15.51
CA GLY A 444 -2.65 3.11 16.50
C GLY A 444 -2.69 2.47 17.89
N VAL A 445 -3.49 3.05 18.80
CA VAL A 445 -3.48 2.66 20.21
C VAL A 445 -4.79 1.96 20.58
N ASN A 446 -4.66 0.74 21.11
CA ASN A 446 -5.75 0.03 21.78
C ASN A 446 -5.83 0.53 23.23
N LEU A 447 -6.72 1.48 23.54
CA LEU A 447 -6.99 1.90 24.93
C LEU A 447 -8.27 1.19 25.42
N GLY A 448 -8.18 -0.11 25.69
CA GLY A 448 -9.30 -0.91 26.20
C GLY A 448 -10.46 -1.01 25.20
N PRO A 449 -11.72 -0.73 25.59
CA PRO A 449 -12.88 -0.81 24.69
C PRO A 449 -12.86 0.27 23.59
N LEU A 450 -12.00 1.28 23.72
CA LEU A 450 -11.84 2.35 22.74
C LEU A 450 -10.63 2.06 21.85
N GLN A 451 -10.87 1.54 20.65
CA GLN A 451 -9.85 1.57 19.60
C GLN A 451 -9.66 3.03 19.15
N LEU A 452 -8.65 3.70 19.72
CA LEU A 452 -8.24 5.04 19.29
C LEU A 452 -7.40 5.02 18.00
N SER A 453 -7.47 3.90 17.27
CA SER A 453 -6.49 3.42 16.29
C SER A 453 -7.03 3.38 14.86
N SER A 454 -8.03 4.19 14.51
CA SER A 454 -8.49 4.22 13.13
C SER A 454 -7.82 5.34 12.33
N ALA A 455 -7.33 5.00 11.13
CA ALA A 455 -6.96 5.95 10.09
C ALA A 455 -8.16 6.83 9.66
N ASP A 456 -9.38 6.51 10.10
CA ASP A 456 -10.61 7.26 9.86
C ASP A 456 -10.85 8.43 10.82
N ARG A 457 -9.99 8.66 11.81
CA ARG A 457 -10.08 9.89 12.64
C ARG A 457 -9.88 11.13 11.80
N CYS A 458 -10.70 12.17 12.01
CA CYS A 458 -10.72 13.38 11.17
C CYS A 458 -9.32 14.00 10.93
N TRP A 459 -8.46 14.06 11.96
CA TRP A 459 -7.10 14.61 11.83
C TRP A 459 -6.09 13.66 11.16
N ARG A 460 -6.31 12.35 11.18
CA ARG A 460 -5.45 11.34 10.50
C ARG A 460 -5.93 11.04 9.08
N ARG A 461 -7.25 11.11 8.84
CA ARG A 461 -7.91 10.83 7.56
C ARG A 461 -7.30 11.62 6.42
N ARG A 462 -7.21 12.95 6.56
CA ARG A 462 -6.61 13.82 5.53
C ARG A 462 -5.14 13.46 5.25
N GLY A 463 -4.39 13.03 6.27
CA GLY A 463 -3.01 12.59 6.11
C GLY A 463 -2.91 11.24 5.41
N PHE A 464 -3.81 10.30 5.76
CA PHE A 464 -3.91 8.99 5.12
C PHE A 464 -4.30 9.11 3.65
N ASP A 465 -5.40 9.80 3.35
CA ASP A 465 -5.90 9.98 1.98
C ASP A 465 -4.85 10.67 1.11
N ARG A 466 -4.19 11.72 1.63
CA ARG A 466 -3.06 12.35 0.93
C ARG A 466 -1.90 11.39 0.65
N ARG A 467 -1.60 10.46 1.56
CA ARG A 467 -0.55 9.44 1.32
C ARG A 467 -0.99 8.44 0.27
N VAL A 468 -2.25 8.02 0.29
CA VAL A 468 -2.82 7.13 -0.73
C VAL A 468 -2.86 7.82 -2.09
N GLU A 469 -3.30 9.06 -2.18
CA GLU A 469 -3.37 9.79 -3.45
C GLU A 469 -2.00 10.18 -4.01
N ARG A 470 -1.12 10.73 -3.16
CA ARG A 470 0.14 11.34 -3.63
C ARG A 470 1.33 10.41 -3.61
N GLY A 471 1.27 9.28 -2.92
CA GLY A 471 2.47 8.45 -2.72
C GLY A 471 3.46 8.98 -1.69
N THR A 472 3.05 9.87 -0.78
CA THR A 472 3.98 10.40 0.25
C THR A 472 4.37 9.32 1.25
N PHE A 473 5.67 9.10 1.45
CA PHE A 473 6.21 8.17 2.44
C PHE A 473 6.33 8.81 3.82
N ARG A 474 5.40 8.50 4.73
CA ARG A 474 5.41 8.97 6.13
C ARG A 474 4.82 7.88 7.04
N PRO A 475 5.52 6.74 7.23
CA PRO A 475 4.98 5.64 8.03
C PRO A 475 4.72 6.09 9.47
N SER A 476 3.61 5.66 10.06
CA SER A 476 3.25 5.95 11.45
C SER A 476 4.27 5.37 12.44
N ARG A 477 4.86 4.22 12.11
CA ARG A 477 5.97 3.60 12.84
C ARG A 477 7.03 3.17 11.83
N PRO A 478 8.28 3.65 11.93
CA PRO A 478 9.32 3.26 10.98
C PRO A 478 9.66 1.78 11.15
N GLY A 479 9.36 0.97 10.14
CA GLY A 479 9.74 -0.44 10.04
C GLY A 479 10.65 -0.67 8.84
N TRP A 480 11.38 -1.79 8.84
CA TRP A 480 12.09 -2.25 7.65
C TRP A 480 11.91 -3.74 7.42
N VAL A 481 11.97 -4.11 6.15
CA VAL A 481 11.79 -5.47 5.63
C VAL A 481 12.88 -5.78 4.60
N THR A 482 13.17 -7.06 4.37
CA THR A 482 14.01 -7.52 3.25
C THR A 482 13.18 -7.76 2.01
N THR A 483 13.81 -7.77 0.83
CA THR A 483 13.11 -8.15 -0.41
C THR A 483 12.46 -9.52 -0.32
N SER A 484 13.10 -10.51 0.33
CA SER A 484 12.53 -11.84 0.52
C SER A 484 11.23 -11.83 1.33
N GLU A 485 11.12 -11.01 2.37
CA GLU A 485 9.92 -10.91 3.20
C GLU A 485 8.71 -10.35 2.46
N ILE A 486 8.92 -9.42 1.53
CA ILE A 486 7.86 -8.77 0.75
C ILE A 486 7.85 -9.18 -0.71
N GLY A 487 8.64 -10.18 -1.08
CA GLY A 487 8.93 -10.53 -2.47
C GLY A 487 7.67 -10.88 -3.25
N ALA A 488 6.81 -11.65 -2.60
CA ALA A 488 5.45 -11.96 -2.98
C ALA A 488 4.59 -10.75 -3.39
N LEU A 489 4.71 -9.62 -2.69
CA LEU A 489 3.96 -8.39 -3.00
C LEU A 489 4.61 -7.60 -4.13
N LEU A 490 5.93 -7.74 -4.31
CA LEU A 490 6.69 -7.03 -5.34
C LEU A 490 6.45 -7.59 -6.74
N THR A 491 6.20 -8.90 -6.84
CA THR A 491 5.91 -9.57 -8.10
C THR A 491 4.41 -9.52 -8.40
N PRO A 492 4.02 -9.49 -9.69
CA PRO A 492 2.63 -9.73 -10.06
C PRO A 492 2.24 -11.19 -9.75
N PRO A 493 0.94 -11.53 -9.80
CA PRO A 493 0.49 -12.90 -9.60
C PRO A 493 1.18 -13.89 -10.54
N THR A 494 1.66 -14.97 -9.98
CA THR A 494 2.33 -16.08 -10.68
C THR A 494 1.32 -16.95 -11.43
N ALA A 495 1.81 -17.89 -12.23
CA ALA A 495 1.04 -18.96 -12.85
C ALA A 495 0.27 -19.82 -11.82
N ARG A 496 0.74 -19.84 -10.57
CA ARG A 496 0.13 -20.60 -9.47
C ARG A 496 -1.08 -19.90 -8.86
N CYS A 497 -1.30 -18.62 -9.17
CA CYS A 497 -2.55 -17.94 -8.81
C CYS A 497 -3.67 -18.40 -9.76
N GLY A 498 -4.46 -19.38 -9.33
CA GLY A 498 -5.58 -19.92 -10.10
C GLY A 498 -6.79 -18.99 -10.21
N ALA A 499 -6.71 -17.77 -9.67
CA ALA A 499 -7.79 -16.80 -9.71
C ALA A 499 -7.98 -16.27 -11.13
N SER A 500 -9.19 -16.42 -11.67
CA SER A 500 -9.50 -15.97 -13.03
C SER A 500 -9.58 -14.46 -13.17
N ASN A 501 -9.86 -13.73 -12.09
CA ASN A 501 -9.99 -12.26 -12.07
C ASN A 501 -8.63 -11.54 -11.96
N VAL A 502 -7.56 -12.17 -12.46
CA VAL A 502 -6.23 -11.58 -12.57
C VAL A 502 -5.99 -11.28 -14.04
N LEU A 503 -5.56 -10.05 -14.34
CA LEU A 503 -5.18 -9.69 -15.69
C LEU A 503 -3.91 -10.45 -16.11
N ARG A 504 -3.97 -11.17 -17.22
CA ARG A 504 -2.83 -11.91 -17.80
C ARG A 504 -2.62 -11.53 -19.25
N SER A 505 -1.37 -11.54 -19.70
CA SER A 505 -1.05 -11.24 -21.09
C SER A 505 -1.33 -12.47 -21.95
N ILE A 506 -2.26 -12.30 -22.90
CA ILE A 506 -2.65 -13.34 -23.87
C ILE A 506 -1.48 -13.69 -24.82
N GLY A 507 -0.41 -12.88 -24.84
CA GLY A 507 0.56 -12.81 -25.93
C GLY A 507 2.01 -13.17 -25.59
N ALA A 508 2.31 -13.80 -24.46
CA ALA A 508 3.63 -14.41 -24.33
C ALA A 508 3.64 -15.70 -25.16
N ILE A 509 4.17 -15.62 -26.38
CA ILE A 509 4.58 -16.79 -27.16
C ILE A 509 5.29 -17.72 -26.17
N PRO A 510 4.78 -18.95 -25.93
CA PRO A 510 5.40 -19.84 -24.96
C PRO A 510 6.88 -19.95 -25.32
N PRO A 511 7.79 -19.94 -24.33
CA PRO A 511 9.20 -20.14 -24.61
C PRO A 511 9.34 -21.38 -25.48
N ALA A 512 10.09 -21.27 -26.58
CA ALA A 512 10.25 -22.33 -27.55
C ALA A 512 10.48 -23.68 -26.82
N PRO A 513 9.66 -24.72 -27.07
CA PRO A 513 9.83 -26.02 -26.46
C PRO A 513 11.30 -26.44 -26.51
N ARG A 514 11.85 -26.92 -25.38
CA ARG A 514 13.29 -27.27 -25.27
C ARG A 514 13.72 -28.38 -26.24
N ASN A 515 12.75 -29.08 -26.81
CA ASN A 515 12.86 -30.17 -27.76
C ASN A 515 12.66 -29.74 -29.22
N LEU A 516 12.55 -28.45 -29.52
CA LEU A 516 12.60 -28.00 -30.91
C LEU A 516 13.99 -28.30 -31.50
N PRO A 517 14.07 -28.95 -32.67
CA PRO A 517 15.35 -29.15 -33.33
C PRO A 517 15.95 -27.78 -33.62
N VAL A 518 17.21 -27.58 -33.21
CA VAL A 518 17.98 -26.39 -33.58
C VAL A 518 18.17 -26.47 -35.08
N TYR A 519 17.48 -25.61 -35.83
CA TYR A 519 17.67 -25.48 -37.26
C TYR A 519 19.09 -24.95 -37.51
N THR A 520 20.04 -25.85 -37.68
CA THR A 520 21.32 -25.56 -38.33
C THR A 520 20.96 -25.33 -39.79
N GLY A 521 21.08 -24.10 -40.28
CA GLY A 521 20.66 -23.71 -41.61
C GLY A 521 21.07 -24.72 -42.69
N ILE A 522 20.26 -24.83 -43.75
CA ILE A 522 20.55 -25.63 -44.95
C ILE A 522 22.01 -25.40 -45.33
N GLY A 523 22.84 -26.41 -45.10
CA GLY A 523 24.21 -26.41 -45.55
C GLY A 523 24.19 -26.36 -47.07
N ASP A 524 24.87 -25.36 -47.63
CA ASP A 524 25.14 -25.21 -49.06
C ASP A 524 25.53 -26.57 -49.66
N ARG A 525 24.71 -27.05 -50.59
CA ARG A 525 25.04 -28.15 -51.48
C ARG A 525 25.54 -27.60 -52.80
#